data_AF-A0A1Q3V197-F1
#
_entry.id   AF-A0A1Q3V197-F1
#
_cell.length_a   1.000
_cell.length_b   1.000
_cell.length_c   1.000
_cell.angle_alpha   90.00
_cell.angle_beta   90.00
_cell.angle_gamma   90.00
#
_symmetry.space_group_name_H-M   'P 1'
#
loop_
_entity.id
_entity.type
_entity.pdbx_description
1 polymer ?
#
loop_
_entity_poly.entity_id
_entity_poly.type
_entity_poly.pdbx_seq_one_letter_code
_entity_poly.pdbx_strand_id
1 'polypeptide(L)'
;MFIHHPILVTDVHVTNPDPAFAEKLLEQYGGATGELTAALTYWTQSFHTDHRGIRDMLQDIGTEEFSHLEIIAMLIEQHTQRASVNAQDAAYRSTLFSLRGAGPHLVDSKGSFWDARYVNEGGHVVRDLRANVAAEAGALATYEELLRYAPDDGTRDALRHLATREVSHTQMFMEALKSQDALDKPLFGNLQPDDSVNLYFNMSNGPDADQRGPWNSEPAFQYVADPLKHEQQQHGKNPQYSNEMTMTPDPGKAPREPLKPARSPSAPKQQGG
;
A
#
# COMPACT_ATOMS: atom_id res chain seq x y z
N MET A 1 -23.74 -13.13 5.38
CA MET A 1 -23.90 -14.36 4.59
C MET A 1 -23.41 -14.04 3.19
N PHE A 2 -22.54 -14.87 2.61
CA PHE A 2 -22.06 -14.68 1.24
C PHE A 2 -22.83 -15.60 0.29
N ILE A 3 -23.08 -15.13 -0.92
CA ILE A 3 -23.68 -15.90 -2.01
C ILE A 3 -22.72 -15.82 -3.18
N HIS A 4 -22.39 -16.96 -3.75
CA HIS A 4 -21.61 -17.04 -4.97
C HIS A 4 -22.54 -17.36 -6.15
N HIS A 5 -22.41 -16.61 -7.24
CA HIS A 5 -23.08 -16.87 -8.50
C HIS A 5 -22.02 -17.03 -9.59
N PRO A 6 -22.07 -18.07 -10.45
CA PRO A 6 -21.03 -18.35 -11.45
C PRO A 6 -21.07 -17.41 -12.66
N ILE A 7 -21.53 -16.17 -12.50
CA ILE A 7 -21.56 -15.15 -13.56
C ILE A 7 -20.57 -14.06 -13.15
N LEU A 8 -19.58 -13.82 -14.00
CA LEU A 8 -18.62 -12.73 -13.83
C LEU A 8 -19.29 -11.37 -14.04
N VAL A 9 -18.81 -10.36 -13.31
CA VAL A 9 -19.32 -8.98 -13.44
C VAL A 9 -18.92 -8.30 -14.76
N THR A 10 -17.91 -8.84 -15.45
CA THR A 10 -17.54 -8.49 -16.82
C THR A 10 -17.08 -9.73 -17.59
N ASP A 11 -17.12 -9.68 -18.93
CA ASP A 11 -16.62 -10.77 -19.76
C ASP A 11 -15.09 -10.89 -19.69
N VAL A 12 -14.59 -12.12 -19.68
CA VAL A 12 -13.15 -12.42 -19.63
C VAL A 12 -12.82 -13.37 -20.77
N HIS A 13 -12.26 -12.81 -21.85
CA HIS A 13 -11.97 -13.55 -23.07
C HIS A 13 -10.56 -13.26 -23.59
N VAL A 14 -9.60 -14.12 -23.25
CA VAL A 14 -8.23 -14.04 -23.75
C VAL A 14 -8.13 -14.73 -25.12
N THR A 15 -7.64 -13.99 -26.12
CA THR A 15 -7.46 -14.49 -27.50
C THR A 15 -6.00 -14.74 -27.85
N ASN A 16 -5.07 -14.07 -27.16
CA ASN A 16 -3.63 -14.26 -27.30
C ASN A 16 -3.00 -14.59 -25.93
N PRO A 17 -3.04 -15.86 -25.49
CA PRO A 17 -2.49 -16.28 -24.20
C PRO A 17 -0.98 -15.99 -24.08
N ASP A 18 -0.58 -15.39 -22.95
CA ASP A 18 0.81 -15.00 -22.67
C ASP A 18 1.14 -15.21 -21.18
N PRO A 19 1.84 -16.29 -20.81
CA PRO A 19 2.20 -16.56 -19.42
C PRO A 19 3.11 -15.49 -18.79
N ALA A 20 3.90 -14.76 -19.58
CA ALA A 20 4.72 -13.66 -19.07
C ALA A 20 3.87 -12.45 -18.70
N PHE A 21 2.76 -12.22 -19.42
CA PHE A 21 1.76 -11.24 -19.01
C PHE A 21 0.99 -11.71 -17.76
N ALA A 22 0.67 -13.01 -17.66
CA ALA A 22 0.04 -13.59 -16.48
C ALA A 22 0.86 -13.36 -15.19
N GLU A 23 2.20 -13.38 -15.28
CA GLU A 23 3.08 -13.07 -14.15
C GLU A 23 2.93 -11.61 -13.70
N LYS A 24 2.64 -10.67 -14.62
CA LYS A 24 2.36 -9.26 -14.27
C LYS A 24 1.02 -9.11 -13.59
N LEU A 25 0.00 -9.84 -14.05
CA LEU A 25 -1.34 -9.82 -13.45
C LEU A 25 -1.34 -10.26 -11.98
N LEU A 26 -0.34 -11.02 -11.54
CA LEU A 26 -0.18 -11.36 -10.12
C LEU A 26 0.00 -10.13 -9.22
N GLU A 27 0.48 -9.00 -9.76
CA GLU A 27 0.54 -7.75 -9.01
C GLU A 27 -0.86 -7.30 -8.53
N GLN A 28 -1.88 -7.46 -9.38
CA GLN A 28 -3.27 -7.17 -9.01
C GLN A 28 -3.98 -8.32 -8.32
N TYR A 29 -3.38 -9.51 -8.24
CA TYR A 29 -3.96 -10.62 -7.49
C TYR A 29 -3.42 -10.67 -6.05
N GLY A 30 -2.12 -10.91 -5.91
CA GLY A 30 -1.43 -11.12 -4.63
C GLY A 30 -0.46 -10.00 -4.23
N GLY A 31 -0.43 -8.88 -4.97
CA GLY A 31 0.40 -7.73 -4.66
C GLY A 31 -0.16 -6.82 -3.56
N ALA A 32 0.65 -5.85 -3.15
CA ALA A 32 0.34 -4.96 -2.04
C ALA A 32 -0.80 -3.97 -2.34
N THR A 33 -1.05 -3.67 -3.61
CA THR A 33 -2.17 -2.84 -4.07
C THR A 33 -3.18 -3.63 -4.88
N GLY A 34 -3.13 -4.97 -4.82
CA GLY A 34 -4.02 -5.84 -5.58
C GLY A 34 -5.38 -6.08 -4.90
N GLU A 35 -6.26 -6.75 -5.64
CA GLU A 35 -7.68 -6.93 -5.31
C GLU A 35 -7.90 -7.66 -3.98
N LEU A 36 -7.06 -8.64 -3.64
CA LEU A 36 -7.18 -9.31 -2.35
C LEU A 36 -6.90 -8.35 -1.19
N THR A 37 -5.92 -7.46 -1.36
CA THR A 37 -5.60 -6.44 -0.36
C THR A 37 -6.76 -5.46 -0.22
N ALA A 38 -7.33 -4.98 -1.32
CA ALA A 38 -8.50 -4.08 -1.32
C ALA A 38 -9.70 -4.74 -0.61
N ALA A 39 -10.09 -5.95 -1.04
CA ALA A 39 -11.19 -6.72 -0.46
C ALA A 39 -11.07 -6.85 1.07
N LEU A 40 -9.91 -7.31 1.56
CA LEU A 40 -9.68 -7.53 2.97
C LEU A 40 -9.55 -6.22 3.76
N THR A 41 -9.01 -5.17 3.14
CA THR A 41 -8.90 -3.83 3.76
C THR A 41 -10.29 -3.25 4.00
N TYR A 42 -11.13 -3.16 2.97
CA TYR A 42 -12.43 -2.51 3.09
C TYR A 42 -13.38 -3.32 3.97
N TRP A 43 -13.32 -4.66 3.86
CA TRP A 43 -14.05 -5.54 4.76
C TRP A 43 -13.67 -5.31 6.23
N THR A 44 -12.37 -5.29 6.55
CA THR A 44 -11.90 -5.10 7.93
C THR A 44 -12.26 -3.72 8.47
N GLN A 45 -12.02 -2.67 7.69
CA GLN A 45 -12.33 -1.30 8.08
C GLN A 45 -13.83 -1.04 8.27
N SER A 46 -14.72 -1.83 7.65
CA SER A 46 -16.16 -1.70 7.87
C SER A 46 -16.56 -1.85 9.35
N PHE A 47 -15.75 -2.58 10.14
CA PHE A 47 -15.95 -2.78 11.57
C PHE A 47 -15.37 -1.64 12.43
N HIS A 48 -14.64 -0.69 11.84
CA HIS A 48 -14.01 0.45 12.53
C HIS A 48 -14.87 1.72 12.56
N THR A 49 -16.09 1.67 12.01
CA THR A 49 -16.99 2.83 11.93
C THR A 49 -18.36 2.51 12.48
N ASP A 50 -18.91 3.42 13.29
CA ASP A 50 -20.31 3.38 13.73
C ASP A 50 -21.27 4.02 12.71
N HIS A 51 -20.75 4.71 11.69
CA HIS A 51 -21.57 5.30 10.65
C HIS A 51 -22.10 4.22 9.72
N ARG A 52 -23.37 3.83 9.93
CA ARG A 52 -24.03 2.73 9.22
C ARG A 52 -23.87 2.80 7.69
N GLY A 53 -24.04 3.98 7.09
CA GLY A 53 -23.92 4.11 5.63
C GLY A 53 -22.51 3.96 5.08
N ILE A 54 -21.48 4.29 5.88
CA ILE A 54 -20.08 4.10 5.47
C ILE A 54 -19.69 2.64 5.66
N ARG A 55 -20.16 2.01 6.74
CA ARG A 55 -20.02 0.56 6.94
C ARG A 55 -20.61 -0.23 5.76
N ASP A 56 -21.81 0.13 5.33
CA ASP A 56 -22.51 -0.51 4.21
C ASP A 56 -21.69 -0.39 2.92
N MET A 57 -21.30 0.83 2.56
CA MET A 57 -20.44 1.11 1.40
C MET A 57 -19.12 0.32 1.44
N LEU A 58 -18.44 0.25 2.59
CA LEU A 58 -17.19 -0.51 2.72
C LEU A 58 -17.40 -2.02 2.55
N GLN A 59 -18.53 -2.56 3.02
CA GLN A 59 -18.85 -3.98 2.84
C GLN A 59 -19.26 -4.30 1.39
N ASP A 60 -20.00 -3.39 0.75
CA ASP A 60 -20.38 -3.51 -0.65
C ASP A 60 -19.14 -3.48 -1.55
N ILE A 61 -18.27 -2.48 -1.40
CA ILE A 61 -17.01 -2.38 -2.18
C ILE A 61 -16.12 -3.58 -1.86
N GLY A 62 -15.87 -3.91 -0.59
CA GLY A 62 -15.05 -5.07 -0.22
C GLY A 62 -15.58 -6.41 -0.76
N THR A 63 -16.89 -6.52 -0.99
CA THR A 63 -17.50 -7.69 -1.66
C THR A 63 -17.34 -7.62 -3.19
N GLU A 64 -17.44 -6.42 -3.77
CA GLU A 64 -17.15 -6.17 -5.18
C GLU A 64 -15.70 -6.57 -5.53
N GLU A 65 -14.73 -6.27 -4.66
CA GLU A 65 -13.32 -6.62 -4.89
C GLU A 65 -13.07 -8.13 -4.97
N PHE A 66 -13.92 -8.96 -4.35
CA PHE A 66 -13.82 -10.41 -4.57
C PHE A 66 -14.24 -10.81 -5.99
N SER A 67 -15.14 -10.04 -6.63
CA SER A 67 -15.49 -10.23 -8.05
C SER A 67 -14.37 -9.73 -8.96
N HIS A 68 -13.66 -8.66 -8.57
CA HIS A 68 -12.47 -8.19 -9.31
C HIS A 68 -11.32 -9.20 -9.21
N LEU A 69 -11.08 -9.74 -8.02
CA LEU A 69 -10.13 -10.82 -7.78
C LEU A 69 -10.44 -12.05 -8.64
N GLU A 70 -11.72 -12.39 -8.82
CA GLU A 70 -12.16 -13.47 -9.71
C GLU A 70 -11.85 -13.17 -11.20
N ILE A 71 -12.07 -11.93 -11.66
CA ILE A 71 -11.71 -11.51 -13.02
C ILE A 71 -10.20 -11.65 -13.26
N ILE A 72 -9.37 -11.17 -12.33
CA ILE A 72 -7.91 -11.29 -12.43
C ILE A 72 -7.48 -12.76 -12.42
N ALA A 73 -8.07 -13.59 -11.54
CA ALA A 73 -7.83 -15.03 -11.52
C ALA A 73 -8.13 -15.68 -12.87
N MET A 74 -9.26 -15.34 -13.50
CA MET A 74 -9.65 -15.86 -14.80
C MET A 74 -8.71 -15.39 -15.92
N LEU A 75 -8.24 -14.15 -15.89
CA LEU A 75 -7.22 -13.68 -16.85
C LEU A 75 -5.91 -14.47 -16.69
N ILE A 76 -5.41 -14.63 -15.46
CA ILE A 76 -4.19 -15.42 -15.19
C ILE A 76 -4.36 -16.86 -15.66
N GLU A 77 -5.49 -17.50 -15.36
CA GLU A 77 -5.80 -18.85 -15.82
C GLU A 77 -5.77 -18.94 -17.33
N GLN A 78 -6.49 -18.07 -18.04
CA GLN A 78 -6.58 -18.17 -19.50
C GLN A 78 -5.24 -17.87 -20.18
N HIS A 79 -4.46 -16.91 -19.69
CA HIS A 79 -3.12 -16.62 -20.23
C HIS A 79 -2.11 -17.75 -19.97
N THR A 80 -2.29 -18.55 -18.92
CA THR A 80 -1.38 -19.66 -18.59
C THR A 80 -1.81 -20.99 -19.20
N GLN A 81 -3.06 -21.41 -19.01
CA GLN A 81 -3.60 -22.70 -19.45
C GLN A 81 -3.75 -22.81 -20.97
N ARG A 82 -4.12 -21.72 -21.65
CA ARG A 82 -4.36 -21.73 -23.11
C ARG A 82 -3.10 -21.44 -23.93
N ALA A 83 -1.97 -21.15 -23.28
CA ALA A 83 -0.71 -20.90 -23.97
C ALA A 83 -0.25 -22.14 -24.75
N SER A 84 0.24 -21.95 -25.97
CA SER A 84 0.83 -23.05 -26.75
C SER A 84 2.06 -23.62 -26.04
N VAL A 85 2.40 -24.90 -26.26
CA VAL A 85 3.61 -25.52 -25.69
C VAL A 85 4.87 -24.72 -26.01
N ASN A 86 4.97 -24.10 -27.19
CA ASN A 86 6.12 -23.27 -27.57
C ASN A 86 6.13 -21.90 -26.87
N ALA A 87 4.96 -21.28 -26.66
CA ALA A 87 4.84 -20.06 -25.86
C ALA A 87 5.11 -20.35 -24.38
N GLN A 88 4.70 -21.52 -23.91
CA GLN A 88 5.12 -22.07 -22.62
C GLN A 88 6.65 -22.26 -22.61
N ASP A 89 7.30 -22.79 -23.66
CA ASP A 89 8.77 -23.00 -23.76
C ASP A 89 9.61 -21.72 -23.79
N ALA A 90 9.14 -20.66 -24.46
CA ALA A 90 9.79 -19.34 -24.37
C ALA A 90 9.48 -18.63 -23.04
N ALA A 91 8.32 -18.92 -22.43
CA ALA A 91 7.86 -18.41 -21.13
C ALA A 91 8.20 -19.31 -19.92
N TYR A 92 8.90 -20.45 -20.12
CA TYR A 92 9.27 -21.44 -19.09
C TYR A 92 10.38 -20.93 -18.15
N ARG A 93 10.53 -19.60 -18.03
CA ARG A 93 11.44 -18.94 -17.08
C ARG A 93 10.75 -18.05 -16.06
N SER A 94 9.43 -18.12 -15.89
CA SER A 94 8.89 -17.96 -14.54
C SER A 94 8.89 -19.33 -13.88
N THR A 95 9.85 -19.55 -12.97
CA THR A 95 9.83 -20.73 -12.08
C THR A 95 8.53 -20.83 -11.30
N LEU A 96 7.81 -19.71 -11.18
CA LEU A 96 6.53 -19.63 -10.50
C LEU A 96 5.48 -20.57 -11.13
N PHE A 97 5.06 -20.34 -12.38
CA PHE A 97 4.01 -21.16 -12.99
C PHE A 97 4.49 -22.56 -13.40
N SER A 98 5.75 -22.70 -13.79
CA SER A 98 6.31 -24.00 -14.20
C SER A 98 6.41 -25.01 -13.05
N LEU A 99 6.64 -24.54 -11.82
CA LEU A 99 6.73 -25.42 -10.64
C LEU A 99 5.45 -25.40 -9.79
N ARG A 100 4.78 -24.26 -9.64
CA ARG A 100 3.54 -24.17 -8.84
C ARG A 100 2.28 -24.53 -9.62
N GLY A 101 2.36 -24.58 -10.95
CA GLY A 101 1.23 -24.83 -11.84
C GLY A 101 0.61 -23.56 -12.42
N ALA A 102 -0.13 -23.74 -13.51
CA ALA A 102 -0.88 -22.69 -14.17
C ALA A 102 -2.02 -22.15 -13.29
N GLY A 103 -2.45 -20.92 -13.54
CA GLY A 103 -3.48 -20.22 -12.75
C GLY A 103 -2.92 -19.28 -11.66
N PRO A 104 -3.82 -18.66 -10.90
CA PRO A 104 -3.47 -17.63 -9.93
C PRO A 104 -2.76 -18.20 -8.69
N HIS A 105 -1.83 -17.41 -8.13
CA HIS A 105 -1.12 -17.70 -6.89
C HIS A 105 -1.14 -16.46 -5.99
N LEU A 106 -1.23 -16.63 -4.67
CA LEU A 106 -1.18 -15.52 -3.70
C LEU A 106 0.24 -14.98 -3.50
N VAL A 107 0.78 -14.43 -4.58
CA VAL A 107 2.09 -13.79 -4.68
C VAL A 107 1.99 -12.59 -5.61
N ASP A 108 2.93 -11.66 -5.51
CA ASP A 108 3.10 -10.54 -6.44
C ASP A 108 3.79 -10.98 -7.75
N SER A 109 4.03 -10.03 -8.67
CA SER A 109 4.71 -10.28 -9.95
C SER A 109 6.20 -10.67 -9.83
N LYS A 110 6.75 -10.71 -8.61
CA LYS A 110 8.10 -11.17 -8.28
C LYS A 110 8.11 -12.45 -7.45
N GLY A 111 6.93 -13.01 -7.14
CA GLY A 111 6.80 -14.21 -6.34
C GLY A 111 6.88 -13.99 -4.82
N SER A 112 6.86 -12.73 -4.35
CA SER A 112 6.74 -12.44 -2.91
C SER A 112 5.34 -12.81 -2.47
N PHE A 113 5.21 -13.52 -1.35
CA PHE A 113 3.91 -13.91 -0.83
C PHE A 113 3.07 -12.70 -0.45
N TRP A 114 1.77 -12.79 -0.72
CA TRP A 114 0.81 -11.86 -0.14
C TRP A 114 0.93 -11.89 1.39
N ASP A 115 0.90 -10.71 2.00
CA ASP A 115 1.15 -10.55 3.43
C ASP A 115 0.06 -9.67 4.05
N ALA A 116 -0.44 -10.08 5.22
CA ALA A 116 -1.47 -9.33 5.95
C ALA A 116 -1.03 -7.90 6.30
N ARG A 117 0.28 -7.60 6.31
CA ARG A 117 0.82 -6.23 6.46
C ARG A 117 0.39 -5.27 5.35
N TYR A 118 -0.12 -5.75 4.22
CA TYR A 118 -0.67 -4.90 3.16
C TYR A 118 -2.05 -4.33 3.54
N VAL A 119 -2.77 -4.97 4.46
CA VAL A 119 -4.08 -4.50 4.93
C VAL A 119 -3.90 -3.24 5.76
N ASN A 120 -4.25 -2.10 5.18
CA ASN A 120 -3.97 -0.79 5.76
C ASN A 120 -5.15 -0.29 6.60
N GLU A 121 -5.28 -0.80 7.82
CA GLU A 121 -6.34 -0.41 8.76
C GLU A 121 -5.78 0.29 10.01
N GLY A 122 -6.58 1.16 10.63
CA GLY A 122 -6.12 1.93 11.79
C GLY A 122 -7.22 2.31 12.79
N GLY A 123 -8.40 1.72 12.69
CA GLY A 123 -9.48 1.90 13.66
C GLY A 123 -10.19 3.27 13.62
N HIS A 124 -9.82 4.16 12.68
CA HIS A 124 -10.39 5.51 12.60
C HIS A 124 -10.89 5.79 11.18
N VAL A 125 -12.21 5.96 11.03
CA VAL A 125 -12.89 6.06 9.72
C VAL A 125 -12.27 7.07 8.75
N VAL A 126 -11.93 8.29 9.20
CA VAL A 126 -11.31 9.30 8.31
C VAL A 126 -9.91 8.89 7.85
N ARG A 127 -9.11 8.29 8.73
CA ARG A 127 -7.75 7.82 8.40
C ARG A 127 -7.84 6.66 7.42
N ASP A 128 -8.74 5.73 7.68
CA ASP A 128 -8.95 4.53 6.86
C ASP A 128 -9.45 4.91 5.46
N LEU A 129 -10.44 5.80 5.34
CA LEU A 129 -10.92 6.29 4.03
C LEU A 129 -9.81 7.01 3.23
N ARG A 130 -8.90 7.74 3.87
CA ARG A 130 -7.74 8.34 3.18
C ARG A 130 -6.75 7.29 2.68
N ALA A 131 -6.54 6.25 3.48
CA ALA A 131 -5.74 5.10 3.05
C ALA A 131 -6.37 4.40 1.85
N ASN A 132 -7.70 4.30 1.80
CA ASN A 132 -8.40 3.68 0.67
C ASN A 132 -8.26 4.52 -0.60
N VAL A 133 -8.40 5.85 -0.54
CA VAL A 133 -8.14 6.72 -1.70
C VAL A 133 -6.72 6.52 -2.26
N ALA A 134 -5.73 6.34 -1.38
CA ALA A 134 -4.36 6.04 -1.81
C ALA A 134 -4.21 4.63 -2.40
N ALA A 135 -4.91 3.63 -1.83
CA ALA A 135 -4.90 2.26 -2.32
C ALA A 135 -5.48 2.18 -3.74
N GLU A 136 -6.66 2.76 -3.95
CA GLU A 136 -7.33 2.85 -5.26
C GLU A 136 -6.47 3.57 -6.31
N ALA A 137 -5.80 4.67 -5.93
CA ALA A 137 -4.88 5.37 -6.83
C ALA A 137 -3.68 4.50 -7.21
N GLY A 138 -3.17 3.69 -6.28
CA GLY A 138 -2.08 2.73 -6.53
C GLY A 138 -2.50 1.58 -7.44
N ALA A 139 -3.71 1.04 -7.23
CA ALA A 139 -4.29 0.01 -8.08
C ALA A 139 -4.56 0.54 -9.49
N LEU A 140 -5.15 1.74 -9.63
CA LEU A 140 -5.37 2.40 -10.91
C LEU A 140 -4.06 2.58 -11.70
N ALA A 141 -3.00 3.06 -11.05
CA ALA A 141 -1.69 3.22 -11.69
C ALA A 141 -1.15 1.87 -12.21
N THR A 142 -1.32 0.80 -11.43
CA THR A 142 -0.91 -0.55 -11.83
C THR A 142 -1.73 -1.04 -13.02
N TYR A 143 -3.05 -0.81 -13.01
CA TYR A 143 -3.91 -1.13 -14.15
C TYR A 143 -3.55 -0.38 -15.43
N GLU A 144 -3.20 0.91 -15.33
CA GLU A 144 -2.74 1.68 -16.48
C GLU A 144 -1.46 1.11 -17.10
N GLU A 145 -0.53 0.59 -16.29
CA GLU A 145 0.64 -0.12 -16.80
C GLU A 145 0.26 -1.46 -17.44
N LEU A 146 -0.60 -2.27 -16.79
CA LEU A 146 -1.05 -3.54 -17.35
C LEU A 146 -1.75 -3.37 -18.70
N LEU A 147 -2.56 -2.32 -18.87
CA LEU A 147 -3.22 -1.99 -20.14
C LEU A 147 -2.23 -1.76 -21.29
N ARG A 148 -1.02 -1.23 -21.01
CA ARG A 148 0.04 -1.04 -22.01
C ARG A 148 0.71 -2.35 -22.42
N TYR A 149 0.74 -3.33 -21.52
CA TYR A 149 1.29 -4.66 -21.77
C TYR A 149 0.27 -5.68 -22.27
N ALA A 150 -1.03 -5.38 -22.20
CA ALA A 150 -2.09 -6.32 -22.55
C ALA A 150 -1.95 -6.87 -23.99
N PRO A 151 -1.90 -8.20 -24.18
CA PRO A 151 -1.55 -8.82 -25.47
C PRO A 151 -2.73 -8.91 -26.45
N ASP A 152 -3.95 -8.65 -26.00
CA ASP A 152 -5.17 -8.67 -26.82
C ASP A 152 -6.28 -7.75 -26.29
N ASP A 153 -7.34 -7.57 -27.08
CA ASP A 153 -8.45 -6.64 -26.78
C ASP A 153 -9.36 -7.13 -25.65
N GLY A 154 -9.63 -8.44 -25.55
CA GLY A 154 -10.49 -8.95 -24.48
C GLY A 154 -9.85 -8.80 -23.10
N THR A 155 -8.53 -9.01 -23.02
CA THR A 155 -7.73 -8.69 -21.84
C THR A 155 -7.79 -7.20 -21.51
N ARG A 156 -7.63 -6.34 -22.53
CA ARG A 156 -7.68 -4.88 -22.38
C ARG A 156 -9.05 -4.40 -21.90
N ASP A 157 -10.13 -5.01 -22.37
CA ASP A 157 -11.49 -4.65 -21.99
C ASP A 157 -11.79 -5.03 -20.54
N ALA A 158 -11.39 -6.23 -20.10
CA ALA A 158 -11.50 -6.64 -18.71
C ALA A 158 -10.67 -5.73 -17.78
N LEU A 159 -9.41 -5.44 -18.12
CA LEU A 159 -8.57 -4.54 -17.33
C LEU A 159 -9.09 -3.10 -17.32
N ARG A 160 -9.67 -2.62 -18.42
CA ARG A 160 -10.30 -1.30 -18.48
C ARG A 160 -11.51 -1.22 -17.56
N HIS A 161 -12.34 -2.28 -17.53
CA HIS A 161 -13.45 -2.36 -16.59
C HIS A 161 -12.95 -2.17 -15.15
N LEU A 162 -12.00 -2.99 -14.71
CA LEU A 162 -11.39 -2.91 -13.37
C LEU A 162 -10.83 -1.51 -13.09
N ALA A 163 -9.98 -0.98 -13.98
CA ALA A 163 -9.42 0.36 -13.84
C ALA A 163 -10.49 1.46 -13.67
N THR A 164 -11.62 1.37 -14.38
CA THR A 164 -12.71 2.34 -14.22
C THR A 164 -13.52 2.16 -12.95
N ARG A 165 -13.52 0.95 -12.36
CA ARG A 165 -14.09 0.71 -11.03
C ARG A 165 -13.23 1.37 -9.94
N GLU A 166 -11.91 1.38 -10.05
CA GLU A 166 -11.03 2.10 -9.10
C GLU A 166 -11.33 3.59 -9.03
N VAL A 167 -11.63 4.21 -10.19
CA VAL A 167 -12.06 5.61 -10.26
C VAL A 167 -13.38 5.80 -9.50
N SER A 168 -14.30 4.83 -9.61
CA SER A 168 -15.58 4.88 -8.92
C SER A 168 -15.43 4.69 -7.42
N HIS A 169 -14.61 3.74 -6.97
CA HIS A 169 -14.32 3.50 -5.56
C HIS A 169 -13.63 4.72 -4.93
N THR A 170 -12.63 5.28 -5.62
CA THR A 170 -11.99 6.55 -5.24
C THR A 170 -13.03 7.64 -5.02
N GLN A 171 -13.96 7.82 -5.96
CA GLN A 171 -15.03 8.82 -5.85
C GLN A 171 -15.95 8.54 -4.65
N MET A 172 -16.32 7.28 -4.41
CA MET A 172 -17.14 6.88 -3.26
C MET A 172 -16.44 7.21 -1.93
N PHE A 173 -15.15 6.88 -1.80
CA PHE A 173 -14.37 7.20 -0.60
C PHE A 173 -14.20 8.71 -0.39
N MET A 174 -14.00 9.48 -1.46
CA MET A 174 -13.93 10.94 -1.39
C MET A 174 -15.27 11.56 -0.95
N GLU A 175 -16.40 11.10 -1.47
CA GLU A 175 -17.72 11.56 -1.02
C GLU A 175 -18.01 11.14 0.43
N ALA A 176 -17.56 9.96 0.86
CA ALA A 176 -17.62 9.55 2.26
C ALA A 176 -16.79 10.49 3.16
N LEU A 177 -15.55 10.82 2.79
CA LEU A 177 -14.71 11.79 3.51
C LEU A 177 -15.36 13.18 3.59
N LYS A 178 -15.98 13.62 2.50
CA LYS A 178 -16.71 14.89 2.45
C LYS A 178 -17.93 14.90 3.36
N SER A 179 -18.65 13.78 3.47
CA SER A 179 -19.77 13.63 4.42
C SER A 179 -19.34 13.75 5.88
N GLN A 180 -18.08 13.44 6.17
CA GLN A 180 -17.46 13.58 7.49
C GLN A 180 -16.78 14.96 7.67
N ASP A 181 -16.92 15.88 6.71
CA ASP A 181 -16.27 17.19 6.71
C ASP A 181 -14.74 17.07 6.90
N ALA A 182 -14.15 16.08 6.23
CA ALA A 182 -12.76 15.66 6.43
C ALA A 182 -12.01 15.37 5.12
N LEU A 183 -12.55 15.77 3.96
CA LEU A 183 -11.90 15.56 2.65
C LEU A 183 -10.58 16.31 2.54
N ASP A 184 -10.57 17.58 2.93
CA ASP A 184 -9.46 18.53 2.77
C ASP A 184 -8.87 19.02 4.10
N LYS A 185 -9.38 18.53 5.23
CA LYS A 185 -8.90 18.95 6.56
C LYS A 185 -7.68 18.14 7.00
N PRO A 186 -6.51 18.73 7.28
CA PRO A 186 -5.35 17.97 7.72
C PRO A 186 -5.60 17.26 9.06
N LEU A 187 -6.26 17.94 10.00
CA LEU A 187 -6.63 17.41 11.30
C LEU A 187 -8.02 16.75 11.26
N PHE A 188 -8.09 15.54 11.77
CA PHE A 188 -9.34 14.78 11.92
C PHE A 188 -9.52 14.19 13.34
N GLY A 189 -8.49 14.30 14.18
CA GLY A 189 -8.54 13.89 15.58
C GLY A 189 -8.64 15.10 16.52
N ASN A 190 -8.49 14.84 17.82
CA ASN A 190 -8.68 15.86 18.87
C ASN A 190 -7.41 16.67 19.20
N LEU A 191 -6.34 16.51 18.41
CA LEU A 191 -5.08 17.23 18.62
C LEU A 191 -5.35 18.74 18.58
N GLN A 192 -4.89 19.45 19.61
CA GLN A 192 -4.79 20.90 19.58
C GLN A 192 -3.43 21.25 18.98
N PRO A 193 -3.36 21.76 17.74
CA PRO A 193 -2.09 22.12 17.12
C PRO A 193 -1.48 23.30 17.87
N ASP A 194 -0.15 23.32 17.94
CA ASP A 194 0.60 24.50 18.36
C ASP A 194 0.98 25.37 17.13
N ASP A 195 1.79 26.39 17.38
CA ASP A 195 2.22 27.33 16.34
C ASP A 195 3.14 26.69 15.27
N SER A 196 3.53 25.41 15.43
CA SER A 196 4.39 24.72 14.48
C SER A 196 3.63 24.15 13.27
N VAL A 197 2.30 24.09 13.32
CA VAL A 197 1.47 23.34 12.34
C VAL A 197 1.61 23.82 10.89
N ASN A 198 2.02 25.08 10.69
CA ASN A 198 2.20 25.67 9.37
C ASN A 198 3.66 26.04 9.06
N LEU A 199 4.64 25.57 9.85
CA LEU A 199 6.05 25.74 9.51
C LEU A 199 6.42 24.80 8.36
N TYR A 200 7.05 25.34 7.32
CA TYR A 200 7.70 24.54 6.26
C TYR A 200 9.21 24.72 6.37
N PHE A 201 9.93 23.63 6.65
CA PHE A 201 11.39 23.65 6.74
C PHE A 201 12.02 23.35 5.39
N ASN A 202 12.87 24.26 4.91
CA ASN A 202 13.68 24.00 3.74
C ASN A 202 14.90 23.15 4.09
N MET A 203 14.76 21.84 3.90
CA MET A 203 15.84 20.88 4.18
C MET A 203 16.71 20.57 2.96
N SER A 204 16.43 21.17 1.80
CA SER A 204 17.18 20.95 0.56
C SER A 204 18.28 21.99 0.39
N ASN A 205 19.38 21.62 -0.27
CA ASN A 205 20.45 22.54 -0.67
C ASN A 205 20.98 22.20 -2.08
N GLY A 206 21.33 23.23 -2.87
CA GLY A 206 21.94 23.06 -4.19
C GLY A 206 21.42 24.03 -5.26
N PRO A 207 22.04 24.06 -6.45
CA PRO A 207 21.50 24.76 -7.61
C PRO A 207 20.11 24.21 -7.94
N ASP A 208 19.15 25.09 -8.23
CA ASP A 208 17.73 24.77 -8.49
C ASP A 208 16.93 24.17 -7.32
N ALA A 209 17.50 24.16 -6.10
CA ALA A 209 16.75 23.90 -4.87
C ALA A 209 15.69 25.00 -4.59
N ASP A 210 14.89 24.81 -3.55
CA ASP A 210 14.02 25.86 -2.98
C ASP A 210 12.84 26.29 -3.87
N GLN A 211 12.32 25.37 -4.68
CA GLN A 211 11.12 25.61 -5.49
C GLN A 211 9.95 26.03 -4.59
N ARG A 212 9.25 27.10 -4.99
CA ARG A 212 8.14 27.69 -4.22
C ARG A 212 6.80 27.41 -4.88
N GLY A 213 5.79 27.08 -4.08
CA GLY A 213 4.42 26.85 -4.50
C GLY A 213 3.44 26.93 -3.33
N PRO A 214 2.13 26.70 -3.59
CA PRO A 214 1.10 26.76 -2.55
C PRO A 214 1.34 25.81 -1.36
N TRP A 215 2.11 24.73 -1.56
CA TRP A 215 2.42 23.72 -0.56
C TRP A 215 3.55 24.10 0.41
N ASN A 216 4.23 25.24 0.21
CA ASN A 216 5.34 25.68 1.05
C ASN A 216 5.48 27.20 1.18
N SER A 217 4.42 27.94 0.84
CA SER A 217 4.48 29.41 0.80
C SER A 217 3.34 30.05 1.57
N GLU A 218 3.57 31.31 1.92
CA GLU A 218 2.63 32.17 2.59
C GLU A 218 1.40 32.43 1.69
N PRO A 219 0.19 32.61 2.27
CA PRO A 219 -0.11 32.65 3.71
C PRO A 219 -0.34 31.27 4.34
N ALA A 220 -0.35 30.19 3.55
CA ALA A 220 -0.67 28.85 4.05
C ALA A 220 0.43 28.30 4.97
N PHE A 221 1.69 28.53 4.60
CA PHE A 221 2.86 28.07 5.35
C PHE A 221 3.83 29.22 5.63
N GLN A 222 4.49 29.16 6.78
CA GLN A 222 5.62 30.02 7.10
C GLN A 222 6.90 29.33 6.63
N TYR A 223 7.58 29.91 5.63
CA TYR A 223 8.76 29.29 5.04
C TYR A 223 10.01 29.53 5.90
N VAL A 224 10.60 28.46 6.41
CA VAL A 224 11.86 28.48 7.14
C VAL A 224 13.00 28.13 6.19
N ALA A 225 13.63 29.17 5.62
CA ALA A 225 14.71 29.03 4.65
C ALA A 225 16.00 28.41 5.24
N ASP A 226 16.27 28.67 6.53
CA ASP A 226 17.42 28.15 7.28
C ASP A 226 16.93 27.46 8.56
N PRO A 227 16.58 26.16 8.49
CA PRO A 227 16.08 25.41 9.64
C PRO A 227 17.04 25.38 10.82
N LEU A 228 18.36 25.30 10.58
CA LEU A 228 19.36 25.26 11.64
C LEU A 228 19.34 26.57 12.44
N LYS A 229 19.35 27.70 11.75
CA LYS A 229 19.29 29.00 12.41
C LYS A 229 17.96 29.22 13.14
N HIS A 230 16.85 28.73 12.58
CA HIS A 230 15.54 28.78 13.24
C HIS A 230 15.56 28.02 14.57
N GLU A 231 16.01 26.76 14.58
CA GLU A 231 16.10 25.94 15.79
C GLU A 231 17.03 26.55 16.85
N GLN A 232 18.18 27.07 16.44
CA GLN A 232 19.12 27.75 17.35
C GLN A 232 18.50 29.00 18.00
N GLN A 233 17.61 29.70 17.30
CA GLN A 233 16.94 30.89 17.85
C GLN A 233 15.81 30.53 18.82
N GLN A 234 15.05 29.48 18.51
CA GLN A 234 13.93 29.02 19.33
C GLN A 234 14.41 28.30 20.60
N HIS A 235 15.41 27.42 20.47
CA HIS A 235 15.82 26.52 21.55
C HIS A 235 17.22 26.80 22.10
N GLY A 236 18.12 27.40 21.31
CA GLY A 236 19.51 27.69 21.74
C GLY A 236 19.66 28.76 22.83
N LYS A 237 18.56 29.39 23.28
CA LYS A 237 18.56 30.37 24.37
C LYS A 237 18.11 29.80 25.72
N ASN A 238 17.70 28.54 25.79
CA ASN A 238 17.24 27.93 27.03
C ASN A 238 18.36 27.08 27.66
N PRO A 239 19.08 27.57 28.70
CA PRO A 239 20.20 26.83 29.31
C PRO A 239 19.77 25.54 30.02
N GLN A 240 18.46 25.29 30.18
CA GLN A 240 17.91 24.12 30.83
C GLN A 240 17.45 23.01 29.86
N TYR A 241 17.20 23.36 28.59
CA TYR A 241 16.71 22.43 27.57
C TYR A 241 17.40 22.71 26.23
N SER A 242 18.22 21.76 25.77
CA SER A 242 18.86 21.78 24.46
C SER A 242 18.24 20.71 23.57
N ASN A 243 17.92 21.05 22.32
CA ASN A 243 17.51 20.08 21.28
C ASN A 243 18.72 19.38 20.62
N GLU A 244 19.95 19.62 21.12
CA GLU A 244 21.10 18.83 20.68
C GLU A 244 20.88 17.36 21.00
N MET A 245 21.29 16.47 20.09
CA MET A 245 21.33 15.02 20.31
C MET A 245 22.40 14.65 21.35
N THR A 246 22.21 15.11 22.58
CA THR A 246 23.01 14.72 23.74
C THR A 246 22.32 13.51 24.35
N MET A 247 22.97 12.35 24.26
CA MET A 247 22.63 11.22 25.12
C MET A 247 23.02 11.63 26.54
N THR A 248 22.10 12.23 27.30
CA THR A 248 22.34 12.52 28.72
C THR A 248 22.64 11.19 29.42
N PRO A 249 23.86 10.97 29.93
CA PRO A 249 24.11 9.80 30.75
C PRO A 249 23.22 9.96 32.00
N ASP A 250 22.35 8.99 32.26
CA ASP A 250 21.68 8.90 33.55
C ASP A 250 22.76 8.79 34.63
N PRO A 251 22.96 9.81 35.49
CA PRO A 251 24.05 9.82 36.46
C PRO A 251 23.93 8.69 37.50
N GLY A 252 22.77 8.01 37.57
CA GLY A 252 22.54 6.83 38.40
C GLY A 252 22.74 5.49 37.70
N LYS A 253 22.98 5.44 36.38
CA LYS A 253 23.25 4.19 35.65
C LYS A 253 24.71 4.10 35.25
N ALA A 254 25.36 3.02 35.67
CA ALA A 254 26.66 2.63 35.13
C ALA A 254 26.58 2.58 33.58
N PRO A 255 27.66 2.96 32.87
CA PRO A 255 27.75 2.79 31.43
C PRO A 255 27.34 1.36 31.05
N ARG A 256 26.55 1.20 29.98
CA ARG A 256 26.19 -0.14 29.47
C ARG A 256 27.48 -0.91 29.22
N GLU A 257 27.77 -1.92 30.03
CA GLU A 257 28.88 -2.84 29.75
C GLU A 257 28.60 -3.51 28.40
N PRO A 258 29.61 -3.66 27.53
CA PRO A 258 29.45 -4.46 26.33
C PRO A 258 29.02 -5.87 26.73
N LEU A 259 27.96 -6.38 26.08
CA LEU A 259 27.48 -7.75 26.27
C LEU A 259 28.67 -8.71 26.12
N LYS A 260 29.06 -9.38 27.21
CA LYS A 260 30.06 -10.43 27.16
C LYS A 260 29.57 -11.49 26.16
N PRO A 261 30.39 -11.94 25.20
CA PRO A 261 29.98 -12.98 24.27
C PRO A 261 29.48 -14.18 25.07
N ALA A 262 28.29 -14.66 24.72
CA ALA A 262 27.71 -15.84 25.34
C ALA A 262 28.74 -16.96 25.30
N ARG A 263 29.06 -17.54 26.47
CA ARG A 263 29.95 -18.70 26.54
C ARG A 263 29.41 -19.75 25.57
N SER A 264 30.25 -20.15 24.62
CA SER A 264 29.93 -21.26 23.71
C SER A 264 29.47 -22.46 24.55
N PRO A 265 28.34 -23.10 24.22
CA PRO A 265 27.91 -24.29 24.95
C PRO A 265 29.04 -25.31 24.89
N SER A 266 29.51 -25.73 26.07
CA SER A 266 30.54 -26.76 26.22
C SER A 266 30.08 -28.02 25.48
N ALA A 267 30.93 -28.53 24.58
CA ALA A 267 30.67 -29.75 23.84
C ALA A 267 30.24 -30.89 24.77
N PRO A 268 29.25 -31.71 24.38
CA PRO A 268 28.80 -32.83 25.21
C PRO A 268 29.96 -33.80 25.41
N LYS A 269 30.25 -34.11 26.68
CA LYS A 269 31.19 -35.18 27.04
C LYS A 269 30.68 -36.47 26.41
N GLN A 270 31.45 -37.03 25.49
CA GLN A 270 31.29 -38.44 25.11
C GLN A 270 31.50 -39.28 26.37
N GLN A 271 30.42 -39.88 26.87
CA GLN A 271 30.54 -41.01 27.79
C GLN A 271 30.80 -42.24 26.94
N GLY A 272 32.01 -42.80 27.08
CA GLY A 272 32.32 -44.14 26.61
C GLY A 272 31.63 -45.18 27.49
N GLY A 273 31.15 -46.24 26.85
CA GLY A 273 30.50 -47.41 27.45
C GLY A 273 29.87 -48.24 26.36
#